data_AF-A0A8X6M6X7-F1
#
_entry.id   AF-A0A8X6M6X7-F1
#
_cell.length_a   1.000
_cell.length_b   1.000
_cell.length_c   1.000
_cell.angle_alpha   90.00
_cell.angle_beta   90.00
_cell.angle_gamma   90.00
#
_symmetry.space_group_name_H-M   'P 1'
#
loop_
_entity.id
_entity.type
_entity.pdbx_description
1 polymer ?
#
loop_
_entity_poly.entity_id
_entity_poly.type
_entity_poly.pdbx_seq_one_letter_code
_entity_poly.pdbx_strand_id
1 'polypeptide(L)'
;MNLGSSITFVKYSPKKIRKLSDSAQQAIIDTISRVLLESDVFQDLFKTNEIPFQRLEAFASSMAKGITNSVPNLSDEMLKTISIHLTRTLISIAMSESDENSAKVFSNAISEAFVKLAIEMNLVHISRDSDSISNAFNQLIHNVLSFLEIHAEHNVPTSEKVTSSPTKLPIKDTKKSIKDSIFEKLSTVSNLFSSFWG
;
A
#
# COMPACT_ATOMS: atom_id res chain seq x y z
N MET A 1 -16.57 33.39 -5.68
CA MET A 1 -17.04 32.01 -5.93
C MET A 1 -16.53 31.16 -4.78
N ASN A 2 -17.43 30.54 -4.03
CA ASN A 2 -17.13 29.85 -2.77
C ASN A 2 -17.03 28.35 -3.07
N LEU A 3 -15.82 27.82 -3.26
CA LEU A 3 -15.58 26.38 -3.43
C LEU A 3 -15.41 25.75 -2.04
N GLY A 4 -16.50 25.67 -1.31
CA GLY A 4 -16.59 24.95 -0.04
C GLY A 4 -16.82 23.46 -0.28
N SER A 5 -15.85 22.74 -0.81
CA SER A 5 -15.81 21.28 -0.63
C SER A 5 -15.30 21.02 0.79
N SER A 6 -16.23 21.01 1.74
CA SER A 6 -15.94 20.63 3.12
C SER A 6 -15.64 19.13 3.14
N ILE A 7 -14.38 18.76 2.92
CA ILE A 7 -13.95 17.38 3.05
C ILE A 7 -13.98 17.04 4.54
N THR A 8 -15.03 16.34 4.96
CA THR A 8 -15.18 15.89 6.35
C THR A 8 -14.25 14.71 6.61
N PHE A 9 -12.97 14.99 6.83
CA PHE A 9 -12.07 14.03 7.47
C PHE A 9 -12.17 14.21 9.00
N VAL A 10 -12.47 13.12 9.70
CA VAL A 10 -12.71 13.14 11.14
C VAL A 10 -11.39 13.11 11.90
N LYS A 11 -11.32 13.97 12.91
CA LYS A 11 -10.31 13.97 13.97
C LYS A 11 -10.32 12.62 14.69
N TYR A 12 -9.18 11.93 14.75
CA TYR A 12 -9.01 10.66 15.47
C TYR A 12 -9.73 10.69 16.83
N SER A 13 -10.71 9.82 17.01
CA SER A 13 -11.45 9.67 18.27
C SER A 13 -11.65 8.17 18.54
N PRO A 14 -11.28 7.68 19.74
CA PRO A 14 -11.34 6.26 20.09
C PRO A 14 -12.78 5.80 20.41
N LYS A 15 -13.75 6.15 19.57
CA LYS A 15 -15.15 5.70 19.72
C LYS A 15 -15.38 4.38 18.99
N LYS A 16 -16.28 3.55 19.54
CA LYS A 16 -16.73 2.27 18.96
C LYS A 16 -16.95 2.39 17.45
N ILE A 17 -16.11 1.72 16.68
CA ILE A 17 -16.19 1.64 15.22
C ILE A 17 -17.49 0.93 14.86
N ARG A 18 -18.32 1.58 14.03
CA ARG A 18 -19.52 0.95 13.49
C ARG A 18 -19.07 -0.05 12.43
N LYS A 19 -19.37 -1.34 12.60
CA LYS A 19 -18.97 -2.37 11.63
C LYS A 19 -19.79 -2.18 10.34
N LEU A 20 -19.13 -2.05 9.20
CA LEU A 20 -19.76 -2.12 7.87
C LEU A 20 -20.29 -3.54 7.64
N SER A 21 -21.44 -3.69 6.96
CA SER A 21 -21.89 -5.01 6.54
C SER A 21 -20.89 -5.64 5.55
N ASP A 22 -20.80 -6.95 5.51
CA ASP A 22 -19.88 -7.65 4.62
C ASP A 22 -20.16 -7.31 3.14
N SER A 23 -21.44 -7.13 2.79
CA SER A 23 -21.85 -6.65 1.45
C SER A 23 -21.35 -5.25 1.12
N ALA A 24 -21.35 -4.34 2.10
CA ALA A 24 -20.85 -2.97 1.91
C ALA A 24 -19.32 -2.97 1.81
N GLN A 25 -18.63 -3.79 2.61
CA GLN A 25 -17.18 -3.95 2.51
C GLN A 25 -16.79 -4.51 1.14
N GLN A 26 -17.48 -5.54 0.65
CA GLN A 26 -17.20 -6.11 -0.66
C GLN A 26 -17.41 -5.08 -1.78
N ALA A 27 -18.50 -4.31 -1.75
CA ALA A 27 -18.74 -3.27 -2.75
C ALA A 27 -17.63 -2.20 -2.78
N ILE A 28 -17.09 -1.85 -1.61
CA ILE A 28 -15.95 -0.92 -1.50
C ILE A 28 -14.67 -1.57 -2.05
N ILE A 29 -14.39 -2.83 -1.70
CA ILE A 29 -13.25 -3.59 -2.21
C ILE A 29 -13.29 -3.66 -3.74
N ASP A 30 -14.46 -3.98 -4.32
CA ASP A 30 -14.65 -4.06 -5.77
C ASP A 30 -14.42 -2.69 -6.44
N THR A 31 -14.90 -1.62 -5.79
CA THR A 31 -14.72 -0.25 -6.28
C THR A 31 -13.24 0.15 -6.28
N ILE A 32 -12.52 -0.07 -5.18
CA ILE A 32 -11.09 0.24 -5.06
C ILE A 32 -10.29 -0.59 -6.06
N SER A 33 -10.59 -1.89 -6.16
CA SER A 33 -9.90 -2.80 -7.09
C SER A 33 -10.07 -2.33 -8.53
N ARG A 34 -11.28 -1.90 -8.90
CA ARG A 34 -11.53 -1.31 -10.23
C ARG A 34 -10.72 -0.03 -10.45
N VAL A 35 -10.73 0.91 -9.51
CA VAL A 35 -9.97 2.17 -9.63
C VAL A 35 -8.47 1.92 -9.76
N LEU A 36 -7.93 0.97 -8.98
CA LEU A 36 -6.53 0.55 -9.11
C LEU A 36 -6.26 -0.05 -10.49
N LEU A 37 -7.15 -0.91 -11.00
CA LEU A 37 -6.96 -1.55 -12.30
C LEU A 37 -7.12 -0.60 -13.48
N GLU A 38 -7.88 0.48 -13.34
CA GLU A 38 -8.02 1.55 -14.34
C GLU A 38 -6.81 2.50 -14.35
N SER A 39 -5.91 2.43 -13.36
CA SER A 39 -4.73 3.28 -13.28
C SER A 39 -3.55 2.68 -14.06
N ASP A 40 -3.06 3.42 -15.07
CA ASP A 40 -1.88 3.02 -15.85
C ASP A 40 -0.63 2.86 -14.96
N VAL A 41 -0.43 3.77 -14.00
CA VAL A 41 0.69 3.69 -13.06
C VAL A 41 0.61 2.42 -12.21
N PHE A 42 -0.57 2.07 -11.71
CA PHE A 42 -0.73 0.84 -10.95
C PHE A 42 -0.45 -0.40 -11.81
N GLN A 43 -1.00 -0.44 -13.02
CA GLN A 43 -0.74 -1.52 -13.97
C GLN A 43 0.76 -1.67 -14.24
N ASP A 44 1.47 -0.58 -14.48
CA ASP A 44 2.91 -0.60 -14.76
C ASP A 44 3.76 -1.05 -13.57
N LEU A 45 3.41 -0.62 -12.35
CA LEU A 45 4.13 -0.99 -11.13
C LEU A 45 3.94 -2.46 -10.75
N PHE A 46 2.77 -3.03 -11.07
CA PHE A 46 2.36 -4.38 -10.65
C PHE A 46 2.11 -5.35 -11.81
N LYS A 47 2.65 -5.07 -12.99
CA LYS A 47 2.55 -5.93 -14.18
C LYS A 47 3.17 -7.32 -14.02
N THR A 48 4.07 -7.50 -13.04
CA THR A 48 4.66 -8.79 -12.69
C THR A 48 4.60 -9.04 -11.19
N ASN A 49 4.65 -10.31 -10.78
CA ASN A 49 4.81 -10.75 -9.39
C ASN A 49 6.29 -10.70 -8.92
N GLU A 50 7.25 -10.76 -9.85
CA GLU A 50 8.70 -10.65 -9.59
C GLU A 50 9.15 -9.20 -9.27
N ILE A 51 8.61 -8.63 -8.19
CA ILE A 51 8.98 -7.29 -7.74
C ILE A 51 10.01 -7.43 -6.60
N PRO A 52 11.20 -6.78 -6.71
CA PRO A 52 12.19 -6.81 -5.66
C PRO A 52 11.63 -6.29 -4.33
N PHE A 53 12.01 -6.94 -3.23
CA PHE A 53 11.55 -6.61 -1.88
C PHE A 53 11.66 -5.10 -1.56
N GLN A 54 12.78 -4.46 -1.90
CA GLN A 54 12.98 -3.03 -1.65
C GLN A 54 11.98 -2.14 -2.39
N ARG A 55 11.53 -2.57 -3.58
CA ARG A 55 10.50 -1.84 -4.33
C ARG A 55 9.14 -2.02 -3.69
N LEU A 56 8.82 -3.23 -3.21
CA LEU A 56 7.57 -3.48 -2.47
C LEU A 56 7.49 -2.62 -1.20
N GLU A 57 8.59 -2.50 -0.45
CA GLU A 57 8.67 -1.60 0.71
C GLU A 57 8.45 -0.13 0.31
N ALA A 58 9.05 0.31 -0.79
CA ALA A 58 8.90 1.68 -1.27
C ALA A 58 7.46 1.98 -1.75
N PHE A 59 6.82 1.02 -2.43
CA PHE A 59 5.42 1.12 -2.83
C PHE A 59 4.51 1.18 -1.60
N ALA A 60 4.70 0.29 -0.63
CA ALA A 60 3.95 0.30 0.63
C ALA A 60 4.11 1.62 1.40
N SER A 61 5.32 2.17 1.47
CA SER A 61 5.57 3.47 2.10
C SER A 61 4.86 4.61 1.36
N SER A 62 4.84 4.58 0.02
CA SER A 62 4.16 5.58 -0.79
C SER A 62 2.64 5.51 -0.64
N MET A 63 2.06 4.30 -0.65
CA MET A 63 0.64 4.09 -0.34
C MET A 63 0.29 4.57 1.07
N ALA A 64 1.14 4.26 2.06
CA ALA A 64 0.94 4.73 3.43
C ALA A 64 0.91 6.26 3.52
N LYS A 65 1.81 6.95 2.81
CA LYS A 65 1.80 8.42 2.72
C LYS A 65 0.53 8.95 2.07
N GLY A 66 0.04 8.32 0.99
CA GLY A 66 -1.22 8.70 0.35
C GLY A 66 -2.41 8.59 1.31
N ILE A 67 -2.47 7.50 2.08
CA ILE A 67 -3.46 7.32 3.16
C ILE A 67 -3.32 8.43 4.19
N THR A 68 -2.11 8.68 4.70
CA THR A 68 -1.94 9.61 5.82
C THR A 68 -2.13 11.06 5.44
N ASN A 69 -1.80 11.46 4.21
CA ASN A 69 -2.08 12.81 3.73
C ASN A 69 -3.56 13.05 3.50
N SER A 70 -4.35 11.98 3.34
CA SER A 70 -5.82 12.07 3.27
C SER A 70 -6.46 12.29 4.64
N VAL A 71 -5.78 11.99 5.74
CA VAL A 71 -6.38 11.97 7.08
C VAL A 71 -5.61 12.89 8.02
N PRO A 72 -6.22 14.02 8.43
CA PRO A 72 -5.55 15.00 9.27
C PRO A 72 -5.31 14.43 10.69
N ASN A 73 -4.14 14.75 11.25
CA ASN A 73 -3.71 14.38 12.61
C ASN A 73 -3.43 12.88 12.83
N LEU A 74 -3.06 12.14 11.79
CA LEU A 74 -2.43 10.82 12.00
C LEU A 74 -1.01 11.00 12.53
N SER A 75 -0.62 10.16 13.49
CA SER A 75 0.74 10.15 14.02
C SER A 75 1.70 9.42 13.06
N ASP A 76 2.99 9.73 13.18
CA ASP A 76 4.05 9.00 12.46
C ASP A 76 4.06 7.50 12.79
N GLU A 77 3.61 7.13 13.99
CA GLU A 77 3.44 5.74 14.40
C GLU A 77 2.34 5.04 13.58
N MET A 78 1.24 5.73 13.27
CA MET A 78 0.19 5.19 12.41
C MET A 78 0.67 5.06 10.97
N LEU A 79 1.43 6.03 10.45
CA LEU A 79 2.09 5.91 9.14
C LEU A 79 2.96 4.65 9.06
N LYS A 80 3.80 4.44 10.08
CA LYS A 80 4.67 3.27 10.17
C LYS A 80 3.87 1.97 10.22
N THR A 81 2.78 1.94 10.99
CA THR A 81 1.89 0.78 11.11
C THR A 81 1.24 0.43 9.78
N ILE A 82 0.67 1.42 9.09
CA ILE A 82 0.07 1.28 7.77
C ILE A 82 1.10 0.75 6.77
N SER A 83 2.29 1.34 6.74
CA SER A 83 3.37 0.93 5.85
C SER A 83 3.79 -0.52 6.10
N ILE A 84 3.96 -0.95 7.37
CA ILE A 84 4.31 -2.34 7.71
C ILE A 84 3.22 -3.31 7.25
N HIS A 85 1.95 -2.97 7.47
CA HIS A 85 0.83 -3.80 7.06
C HIS A 85 0.83 -4.00 5.54
N LEU A 86 0.92 -2.89 4.78
CA LEU A 86 0.97 -2.94 3.32
C LEU A 86 2.19 -3.69 2.80
N THR A 87 3.38 -3.48 3.38
CA THR A 87 4.59 -4.22 3.00
C THR A 87 4.37 -5.73 3.13
N ARG A 88 3.80 -6.20 4.25
CA ARG A 88 3.52 -7.63 4.46
C ARG A 88 2.54 -8.18 3.43
N THR A 89 1.45 -7.44 3.16
CA THR A 89 0.47 -7.81 2.14
C THR A 89 1.15 -7.97 0.77
N LEU A 90 1.92 -6.97 0.36
CA LEU A 90 2.61 -6.99 -0.93
C LEU A 90 3.61 -8.14 -1.07
N ILE A 91 4.41 -8.40 -0.03
CA ILE A 91 5.37 -9.52 -0.02
C ILE A 91 4.64 -10.86 -0.14
N SER A 92 3.55 -11.04 0.61
CA SER A 92 2.78 -12.28 0.56
C SER A 92 2.26 -12.58 -0.85
N ILE A 93 1.86 -11.54 -1.60
CA ILE A 93 1.41 -11.67 -2.99
C ILE A 93 2.58 -11.94 -3.93
N ALA A 94 3.67 -11.17 -3.83
CA ALA A 94 4.86 -11.36 -4.65
C ALA A 94 5.51 -12.75 -4.47
N MET A 95 5.35 -13.36 -3.30
CA MET A 95 5.82 -14.72 -3.01
C MET A 95 4.84 -15.82 -3.43
N SER A 96 3.63 -15.48 -3.86
CA SER A 96 2.66 -16.47 -4.34
C SER A 96 2.93 -16.82 -5.81
N GLU A 97 2.96 -18.12 -6.14
CA GLU A 97 3.25 -18.66 -7.47
C GLU A 97 2.06 -18.48 -8.45
N SER A 98 1.60 -17.24 -8.65
CA SER A 98 0.52 -16.93 -9.59
C SER A 98 1.04 -16.12 -10.78
N ASP A 99 1.11 -16.77 -11.95
CA ASP A 99 1.38 -16.15 -13.26
C ASP A 99 0.14 -15.48 -13.87
N GLU A 100 -1.05 -15.62 -13.27
CA GLU A 100 -2.25 -14.95 -13.76
C GLU A 100 -2.31 -13.49 -13.29
N ASN A 101 -2.41 -12.59 -14.27
CA ASN A 101 -2.74 -11.16 -14.16
C ASN A 101 -2.31 -10.54 -12.81
N SER A 102 -0.99 -10.40 -12.60
CA SER A 102 -0.41 -9.95 -11.33
C SER A 102 -1.05 -8.68 -10.80
N ALA A 103 -1.36 -7.70 -11.67
CA ALA A 103 -2.03 -6.47 -11.30
C ALA A 103 -3.39 -6.71 -10.63
N LYS A 104 -4.17 -7.69 -11.11
CA LYS A 104 -5.46 -8.09 -10.50
C LYS A 104 -5.29 -8.72 -9.13
N VAL A 105 -4.26 -9.54 -8.94
CA VAL A 105 -3.98 -10.15 -7.64
C VAL A 105 -3.56 -9.08 -6.63
N PHE A 106 -2.65 -8.17 -7.03
CA PHE A 106 -2.26 -7.04 -6.20
C PHE A 106 -3.42 -6.10 -5.91
N SER A 107 -4.26 -5.77 -6.90
CA SER A 107 -5.39 -4.84 -6.71
C SER A 107 -6.36 -5.37 -5.66
N ASN A 108 -6.70 -6.66 -5.71
CA ASN A 108 -7.61 -7.27 -4.76
C ASN A 108 -7.03 -7.26 -3.34
N ALA A 109 -5.79 -7.73 -3.18
CA ALA A 109 -5.13 -7.80 -1.89
C ALA A 109 -4.91 -6.42 -1.26
N ILE A 110 -4.52 -5.43 -2.06
CA ILE A 110 -4.37 -4.04 -1.60
C ILE A 110 -5.73 -3.48 -1.19
N SER A 111 -6.80 -3.73 -1.97
CA SER A 111 -8.15 -3.25 -1.66
C SER A 111 -8.68 -3.82 -0.35
N GLU A 112 -8.48 -5.12 -0.11
CA GLU A 112 -8.84 -5.77 1.16
C GLU A 112 -8.07 -5.17 2.34
N ALA A 113 -6.73 -5.06 2.22
CA ALA A 113 -5.88 -4.48 3.25
C ALA A 113 -6.27 -3.03 3.55
N PHE A 114 -6.62 -2.27 2.51
CA PHE A 114 -7.00 -0.87 2.61
C PHE A 114 -8.32 -0.69 3.34
N VAL A 115 -9.37 -1.46 2.99
CA VAL A 115 -10.65 -1.42 3.69
C VAL A 115 -10.50 -1.82 5.15
N LYS A 116 -9.71 -2.87 5.42
CA LYS A 116 -9.41 -3.30 6.78
C LYS A 116 -8.73 -2.19 7.59
N LEU A 117 -7.66 -1.60 7.08
CA LEU A 117 -6.95 -0.50 7.73
C LEU A 117 -7.85 0.72 7.94
N ALA A 118 -8.66 1.08 6.95
CA ALA A 118 -9.56 2.22 7.03
C ALA A 118 -10.62 2.05 8.13
N ILE A 119 -11.13 0.84 8.33
CA ILE A 119 -12.08 0.52 9.39
C ILE A 119 -11.37 0.45 10.75
N GLU A 120 -10.30 -0.35 10.86
CA GLU A 120 -9.61 -0.62 12.12
C GLU A 120 -8.96 0.63 12.72
N MET A 121 -8.42 1.51 11.86
CA MET A 121 -7.79 2.76 12.27
C MET A 121 -8.74 3.97 12.20
N ASN A 122 -10.02 3.73 11.88
CA ASN A 122 -11.07 4.75 11.78
C ASN A 122 -10.68 5.93 10.85
N LEU A 123 -10.09 5.60 9.69
CA LEU A 123 -9.63 6.57 8.70
C LEU A 123 -10.79 7.18 7.90
N VAL A 124 -11.92 6.48 7.84
CA VAL A 124 -13.11 6.88 7.11
C VAL A 124 -14.29 6.98 8.08
N HIS A 125 -15.06 8.07 8.00
CA HIS A 125 -16.29 8.18 8.75
C HIS A 125 -17.36 7.26 8.17
N ILE A 126 -17.70 6.20 8.90
CA ILE A 126 -18.78 5.28 8.54
C ILE A 126 -20.11 5.94 8.88
N SER A 127 -20.62 6.74 7.94
CA SER A 127 -21.93 7.38 8.03
C SER A 127 -23.05 6.36 7.70
N ARG A 128 -24.32 6.78 7.78
CA ARG A 128 -25.44 5.95 7.30
C ARG A 128 -25.64 6.04 5.78
N ASP A 129 -24.97 7.00 5.15
CA ASP A 129 -25.10 7.29 3.74
C ASP A 129 -23.99 6.55 2.97
N SER A 130 -24.41 5.57 2.15
CA SER A 130 -23.50 4.74 1.35
C SER A 130 -22.68 5.57 0.36
N ASP A 131 -23.23 6.67 -0.13
CA ASP A 131 -22.57 7.52 -1.14
C ASP A 131 -21.43 8.29 -0.49
N SER A 132 -21.66 8.80 0.73
CA SER A 132 -20.62 9.43 1.55
C SER A 132 -19.46 8.49 1.87
N ILE A 133 -19.74 7.22 2.18
CA ILE A 133 -18.70 6.22 2.45
C ILE A 133 -17.89 5.93 1.19
N SER A 134 -18.58 5.66 0.08
CA SER A 134 -17.95 5.35 -1.21
C SER A 134 -17.08 6.52 -1.69
N ASN A 135 -17.55 7.76 -1.55
CA ASN A 135 -16.79 8.96 -1.87
C ASN A 135 -15.53 9.11 -1.01
N ALA A 136 -15.59 8.82 0.28
CA ALA A 136 -14.43 8.87 1.16
C ALA A 136 -13.37 7.83 0.76
N PHE A 137 -13.78 6.60 0.46
CA PHE A 137 -12.87 5.55 -0.03
C PHE A 137 -12.28 5.91 -1.41
N ASN A 138 -13.08 6.45 -2.32
CA ASN A 138 -12.63 6.93 -3.63
C ASN A 138 -11.56 8.03 -3.50
N GLN A 139 -11.79 9.02 -2.64
CA GLN A 139 -10.79 10.07 -2.39
C GLN A 139 -9.49 9.50 -1.83
N LEU A 140 -9.60 8.56 -0.88
CA LEU A 140 -8.45 7.96 -0.24
C LEU A 140 -7.61 7.13 -1.23
N ILE A 141 -8.25 6.37 -2.14
CA ILE A 141 -7.52 5.60 -3.15
C ILE A 141 -6.90 6.49 -4.23
N HIS A 142 -7.55 7.59 -4.64
CA HIS A 142 -6.95 8.54 -5.57
C HIS A 142 -5.70 9.22 -4.97
N ASN A 143 -5.70 9.52 -3.67
CA ASN A 143 -4.50 10.03 -3.00
C ASN A 143 -3.40 8.96 -2.94
N VAL A 144 -3.74 7.68 -2.74
CA VAL A 144 -2.75 6.60 -2.85
C VAL A 144 -2.14 6.52 -4.24
N LEU A 145 -2.95 6.57 -5.30
CA LEU A 145 -2.48 6.54 -6.68
C LEU A 145 -1.56 7.73 -6.98
N SER A 146 -1.92 8.94 -6.55
CA SER A 146 -1.07 10.12 -6.72
C SER A 146 0.31 9.98 -6.05
N PHE A 147 0.38 9.34 -4.88
CA PHE A 147 1.66 9.08 -4.23
C PHE A 147 2.48 7.97 -4.90
N LEU A 148 1.81 6.98 -5.50
CA LEU A 148 2.47 5.97 -6.34
C LEU A 148 3.00 6.59 -7.64
N GLU A 149 2.26 7.51 -8.25
CA GLU A 149 2.68 8.30 -9.42
C GLU A 149 3.95 9.10 -9.11
N ILE A 150 3.94 9.87 -8.02
CA ILE A 150 5.13 10.60 -7.56
C ILE A 150 6.31 9.63 -7.38
N HIS A 151 6.08 8.47 -6.76
CA HIS A 151 7.15 7.48 -6.59
C HIS A 151 7.67 6.93 -7.93
N ALA A 152 6.79 6.67 -8.90
CA ALA A 152 7.15 6.16 -10.22
C ALA A 152 7.97 7.19 -11.01
N GLU A 153 7.55 8.46 -11.02
CA GLU A 153 8.22 9.55 -11.74
C GLU A 153 9.64 9.81 -11.23
N HIS A 154 9.85 9.74 -9.91
CA HIS A 154 11.17 9.99 -9.30
C HIS A 154 12.14 8.80 -9.44
N ASN A 155 11.66 7.65 -9.91
CA ASN A 155 12.47 6.42 -10.09
C ASN A 155 12.53 5.94 -11.54
N VAL A 156 12.09 6.75 -12.51
CA VAL A 156 12.45 6.54 -13.92
C VAL A 156 13.97 6.74 -14.02
N PRO A 157 14.75 5.73 -14.47
CA PRO A 157 16.15 5.99 -14.78
C PRO A 157 16.18 7.03 -15.88
N THR A 158 16.69 8.23 -15.58
CA THR A 158 17.03 9.23 -16.59
C THR A 158 17.99 8.57 -17.58
N SER A 159 17.42 8.10 -18.70
CA SER A 159 18.15 7.65 -19.87
C SER A 159 18.81 8.87 -20.52
N GLU A 160 19.87 9.38 -19.91
CA GLU A 160 20.85 10.24 -20.56
C GLU A 160 22.10 10.41 -19.67
N LYS A 161 22.99 9.42 -19.74
CA LYS A 161 24.43 9.70 -19.79
C LYS A 161 25.15 8.53 -20.45
N VAL A 162 25.14 8.56 -21.77
CA VAL A 162 26.15 7.88 -22.58
C VAL A 162 27.48 8.56 -22.30
N THR A 163 28.33 7.94 -21.49
CA THR A 163 29.80 8.09 -21.60
C THR A 163 30.46 6.76 -21.23
N SER A 164 30.70 5.97 -22.28
CA SER A 164 31.83 5.05 -22.50
C SER A 164 32.81 4.77 -21.34
N SER A 165 32.90 3.51 -20.90
CA SER A 165 33.98 2.56 -21.27
C SER A 165 34.11 1.41 -20.24
N PRO A 166 34.56 0.21 -20.66
CA PRO A 166 34.36 -1.02 -19.90
C PRO A 166 35.58 -1.38 -19.05
N THR A 167 35.37 -1.73 -17.79
CA THR A 167 36.37 -2.44 -16.99
C THR A 167 35.79 -3.75 -16.49
N LYS A 168 36.24 -4.84 -17.11
CA LYS A 168 36.12 -6.22 -16.63
C LYS A 168 36.68 -6.34 -15.21
N LEU A 169 36.02 -7.12 -14.34
CA LEU A 169 36.60 -8.11 -13.41
C LEU A 169 35.46 -8.81 -12.60
N PRO A 170 35.71 -9.97 -11.96
CA PRO A 170 35.15 -11.24 -12.37
C PRO A 170 33.94 -11.70 -11.53
N ILE A 171 33.09 -12.50 -12.17
CA ILE A 171 32.02 -13.27 -11.54
C ILE A 171 32.66 -14.33 -10.63
N LYS A 172 32.33 -14.32 -9.34
CA LYS A 172 32.55 -15.46 -8.44
C LYS A 172 31.27 -15.74 -7.67
N ASP A 173 30.89 -17.00 -7.69
CA ASP A 173 29.64 -17.57 -7.24
C ASP A 173 29.31 -17.26 -5.77
N THR A 174 28.11 -16.72 -5.53
CA THR A 174 27.46 -16.77 -4.22
C THR A 174 25.99 -17.15 -4.36
N LYS A 175 25.77 -18.34 -4.94
CA LYS A 175 24.47 -19.02 -4.88
C LYS A 175 24.39 -19.82 -3.58
N LYS A 176 24.36 -19.14 -2.42
CA LYS A 176 24.01 -19.78 -1.14
C LYS A 176 23.55 -18.77 -0.10
N SER A 177 22.34 -19.01 0.42
CA SER A 177 21.79 -18.49 1.68
C SER A 177 21.47 -16.99 1.74
N ILE A 178 20.44 -16.57 0.99
CA ILE A 178 19.64 -15.37 1.34
C ILE A 178 18.40 -15.78 2.16
N LYS A 179 17.92 -17.03 2.02
CA LYS A 179 16.72 -17.53 2.70
C LYS A 179 16.89 -17.62 4.23
N ASP A 180 18.09 -17.91 4.73
CA ASP A 180 18.31 -18.07 6.17
C ASP A 180 18.47 -16.71 6.89
N SER A 181 19.01 -15.69 6.21
CA SER A 181 19.18 -14.35 6.80
C SER A 181 17.85 -13.59 6.96
N ILE A 182 16.86 -13.88 6.13
CA ILE A 182 15.53 -13.24 6.17
C ILE A 182 14.70 -13.77 7.34
N PHE A 183 14.79 -15.07 7.64
CA PHE A 183 14.06 -15.68 8.77
C PHE A 183 14.55 -15.17 10.14
N GLU A 184 15.86 -14.94 10.30
CA GLU A 184 16.39 -14.34 11.54
C GLU A 184 15.96 -12.87 11.70
N LYS A 185 15.91 -12.09 10.62
CA LYS A 185 15.49 -10.68 10.71
C LYS A 185 13.99 -10.55 10.99
N LEU A 186 13.15 -11.43 10.46
CA LEU A 186 11.72 -11.44 10.75
C LEU A 186 11.41 -11.97 12.16
N SER A 187 12.16 -12.96 12.67
CA SER A 187 11.98 -13.46 14.04
C SER A 187 12.40 -12.45 15.11
N THR A 188 13.42 -11.63 14.83
CA THR A 188 13.87 -10.58 15.76
C THR A 188 12.83 -9.45 15.91
N VAL A 189 12.04 -9.18 14.87
CA VAL A 189 10.92 -8.21 14.94
C VAL A 189 9.67 -8.82 15.60
N SER A 190 9.54 -10.15 15.60
CA SER A 190 8.43 -10.86 16.25
C SER A 190 8.43 -10.71 17.78
N ASN A 191 9.60 -10.53 18.41
CA ASN A 191 9.71 -10.41 19.87
C ASN A 191 9.38 -9.02 20.43
N LEU A 192 9.20 -8.00 19.58
CA LEU A 192 8.84 -6.65 20.03
C LEU A 192 7.32 -6.45 20.22
N PHE A 193 6.49 -7.40 19.81
CA PHE A 193 5.02 -7.24 19.85
C PHE A 193 4.30 -8.17 20.83
N SER A 194 4.99 -9.13 21.46
CA SER A 194 4.43 -9.94 22.55
C SER A 194 4.09 -9.11 23.80
N SER A 195 4.61 -7.88 23.90
CA SER A 195 4.39 -6.97 25.03
C SER A 195 3.36 -5.87 24.79
N PHE A 196 2.85 -5.71 23.56
CA PHE A 196 1.82 -4.70 23.25
C PHE A 196 0.39 -5.26 23.26
N TRP A 197 0.24 -6.59 23.32
CA TRP A 197 -1.04 -7.30 23.37
C TRP A 197 -1.04 -8.42 24.42
N GLY A 198 -0.53 -8.11 25.61
CA GLY A 198 -0.71 -8.87 26.85
C GLY A 198 -1.56 -8.08 27.83
#